data_AF-A0A410Q2B2-F1
#
_entry.id   AF-A0A410Q2B2-F1
#
_cell.length_a   1.000
_cell.length_b   1.000
_cell.length_c   1.000
_cell.angle_alpha   90.00
_cell.angle_beta   90.00
_cell.angle_gamma   90.00
#
_symmetry.space_group_name_H-M   'P 1'
#
loop_
_entity.id
_entity.type
_entity.pdbx_description
1 polymer ?
#
loop_
_entity_poly.entity_id
_entity_poly.type
_entity_poly.pdbx_seq_one_letter_code
_entity_poly.pdbx_strand_id
1 'polypeptide(L)'
;MTELLIISMLGIILLGYVIMSRIDHFIEKGGIVDSPQGRENQGVLVYGAPEAVSRIQKAGMNCRTLTDPIFPKDGLYSVFFILSGDDQINLVLCRAAKDFDPGIFVIARCNDPELSEIFEVAGANRLLRLDESVDSLLAELRGICK
;
A
#
# COMPACT_ATOMS: atom_id res chain seq x y z
N MET A 1 19.52 -34.17 40.40
CA MET A 1 20.22 -33.64 39.20
C MET A 1 19.41 -33.85 37.92
N THR A 2 18.83 -35.03 37.70
CA THR A 2 17.97 -35.33 36.55
C THR A 2 16.69 -34.50 36.49
N GLU A 3 16.04 -34.21 37.62
CA GLU A 3 14.80 -33.40 37.63
C GLU A 3 15.02 -31.93 37.22
N LEU A 4 16.12 -31.32 37.66
CA LEU A 4 16.52 -29.97 37.24
C LEU A 4 16.83 -29.90 35.73
N LEU A 5 17.43 -30.96 35.18
CA LEU A 5 17.70 -31.06 33.74
C LEU A 5 16.40 -31.13 32.93
N ILE A 6 15.44 -31.93 33.37
CA ILE A 6 14.14 -32.07 32.70
C ILE A 6 13.38 -30.74 32.70
N ILE A 7 13.35 -30.03 33.82
CA ILE A 7 12.70 -28.71 33.92
C ILE A 7 13.38 -27.70 33.00
N SER A 8 14.72 -27.68 32.97
CA SER A 8 15.47 -26.77 32.09
C SER A 8 15.19 -27.05 30.60
N MET A 9 15.10 -28.33 30.22
CA MET A 9 14.84 -28.74 28.85
C MET A 9 13.42 -28.36 28.42
N LEU A 10 12.43 -28.55 29.30
CA LEU A 10 11.06 -28.16 29.05
C LEU A 10 10.93 -26.64 28.88
N GLY A 11 11.67 -25.86 29.70
CA GLY A 11 11.72 -24.41 29.60
C GLY A 11 12.27 -23.92 28.26
N ILE A 12 13.33 -24.54 27.76
CA ILE A 12 13.95 -24.18 26.47
C ILE A 12 13.00 -24.51 25.30
N ILE A 13 12.33 -25.67 25.34
CA ILE A 13 11.35 -26.07 24.32
C ILE A 13 10.17 -25.09 24.30
N LEU A 14 9.65 -24.71 25.48
CA LEU A 14 8.53 -23.77 25.59
C LEU A 14 8.94 -22.38 25.08
N LEU A 15 10.15 -21.93 25.42
CA LEU A 15 10.69 -20.65 24.95
C LEU A 15 10.86 -20.64 23.43
N GLY A 16 11.40 -21.72 22.85
CA GLY A 16 11.53 -21.90 21.41
C GLY A 16 10.17 -21.85 20.71
N TYR A 17 9.17 -22.54 21.26
CA TYR A 17 7.80 -22.53 20.74
C TYR A 17 7.18 -21.13 20.74
N VAL A 18 7.32 -20.38 21.84
CA VAL A 18 6.81 -19.00 21.94
C VAL A 18 7.51 -18.06 20.96
N ILE A 19 8.83 -18.21 20.78
CA ILE A 19 9.59 -17.41 19.83
C ILE A 19 9.16 -17.72 18.39
N MET A 20 9.07 -19.00 18.01
CA MET A 20 8.60 -19.40 16.69
C MET A 20 7.18 -18.88 16.41
N SER A 21 6.22 -19.05 17.34
CA SER A 21 4.87 -18.51 17.15
C SER A 21 4.84 -16.99 17.05
N ARG A 22 5.71 -16.27 17.75
CA ARG A 22 5.81 -14.81 17.57
C ARG A 22 6.38 -14.42 16.23
N ILE A 23 7.34 -15.17 15.70
CA ILE A 23 7.94 -14.91 14.39
C ILE A 23 6.94 -15.23 13.29
N ASP A 24 6.25 -16.37 13.35
CA ASP A 24 5.22 -16.72 12.36
C ASP A 24 4.09 -15.69 12.37
N HIS A 25 3.61 -15.26 13.55
CA HIS A 25 2.60 -14.21 13.64
C HIS A 25 3.11 -12.84 13.17
N PHE A 26 4.41 -12.59 13.27
CA PHE A 26 5.05 -11.38 12.75
C PHE A 26 5.17 -11.43 11.23
N ILE A 27 5.52 -12.59 10.66
CA ILE A 27 5.61 -12.82 9.21
C ILE A 27 4.21 -12.82 8.57
N GLU A 28 3.24 -13.48 9.20
CA GLU A 28 1.83 -13.52 8.75
C GLU A 28 1.18 -12.14 8.77
N LYS A 29 1.60 -11.26 9.70
CA LYS A 29 1.18 -9.85 9.74
C LYS A 29 2.00 -8.89 8.88
N GLY A 30 2.92 -9.40 8.05
CA GLY A 30 3.64 -8.59 7.07
C GLY A 30 5.01 -8.05 7.53
N GLY A 31 5.58 -8.58 8.61
CA GLY A 31 6.94 -8.27 9.04
C GLY A 31 7.12 -6.83 9.57
N ILE A 32 8.33 -6.27 9.38
CA ILE A 32 8.59 -4.85 9.66
C ILE A 32 7.82 -4.04 8.62
N VAL A 33 6.62 -3.64 9.02
CA VAL A 33 5.67 -2.84 8.25
C VAL A 33 6.26 -1.50 7.74
N ASP A 34 7.32 -1.00 8.38
CA ASP A 34 8.02 0.23 8.01
C ASP A 34 9.18 0.04 7.01
N SER A 35 9.47 -1.19 6.58
CA SER A 35 10.46 -1.43 5.52
C SER A 35 9.80 -1.33 4.14
N PRO A 36 10.47 -0.78 3.11
CA PRO A 36 9.96 -0.73 1.74
C PRO A 36 9.45 -2.08 1.21
N GLN A 37 10.08 -3.17 1.65
CA GLN A 37 9.73 -4.56 1.31
C GLN A 37 8.46 -5.08 2.03
N GLY A 38 8.09 -4.53 3.19
CA GLY A 38 6.84 -4.86 3.89
C GLY A 38 5.62 -4.21 3.21
N ARG A 39 5.84 -3.03 2.60
CA ARG A 39 4.83 -2.32 1.81
C ARG A 39 4.53 -2.98 0.48
N GLU A 40 5.46 -3.71 -0.14
CA GLU A 40 5.18 -4.45 -1.40
C GLU A 40 4.04 -5.48 -1.26
N ASN A 41 3.82 -6.03 -0.06
CA ASN A 41 2.71 -6.94 0.21
C ASN A 41 1.41 -6.23 0.63
N GLN A 42 1.46 -4.92 0.81
CA GLN A 42 0.33 -4.09 1.19
C GLN A 42 -0.34 -3.56 -0.07
N GLY A 43 -1.56 -4.04 -0.32
CA GLY A 43 -2.26 -3.89 -1.58
C GLY A 43 -2.38 -2.45 -2.12
N VAL A 44 -2.81 -2.37 -3.37
CA VAL A 44 -3.02 -1.14 -4.13
C VAL A 44 -4.43 -0.60 -3.85
N LEU A 45 -4.53 0.65 -3.43
CA LEU A 45 -5.81 1.33 -3.29
C LEU A 45 -6.16 2.03 -4.60
N VAL A 46 -7.43 1.96 -5.04
CA VAL A 46 -7.89 2.60 -6.27
C VAL A 46 -9.20 3.33 -6.02
N TYR A 47 -9.23 4.62 -6.28
CA TYR A 47 -10.43 5.45 -6.27
C TYR A 47 -10.68 6.00 -7.68
N GLY A 48 -11.90 5.84 -8.20
CA GLY A 48 -12.22 6.19 -9.58
C GLY A 48 -11.66 5.18 -10.59
N ALA A 49 -12.30 5.09 -11.75
CA ALA A 49 -11.96 4.15 -12.84
C ALA A 49 -11.92 2.65 -12.41
N PRO A 50 -13.10 2.01 -12.19
CA PRO A 50 -13.18 0.59 -11.83
C PRO A 50 -12.58 -0.35 -12.90
N GLU A 51 -12.46 0.11 -14.14
CA GLU A 51 -11.75 -0.58 -15.21
C GLU A 51 -10.25 -0.76 -14.91
N ALA A 52 -9.60 0.21 -14.25
CA ALA A 52 -8.19 0.14 -13.87
C ALA A 52 -7.93 -0.97 -12.83
N VAL A 53 -8.88 -1.20 -11.91
CA VAL A 53 -8.86 -2.26 -10.90
C VAL A 53 -8.67 -3.62 -11.55
N SER A 54 -9.46 -3.92 -12.59
CA SER A 54 -9.37 -5.19 -13.32
C SER A 54 -7.99 -5.42 -13.95
N ARG A 55 -7.31 -4.34 -14.35
CA ARG A 55 -5.97 -4.40 -14.96
C ARG A 55 -4.88 -4.58 -13.90
N ILE A 56 -5.03 -3.93 -12.75
CA ILE A 56 -4.16 -4.10 -11.58
C ILE A 56 -4.24 -5.54 -11.05
N GLN A 57 -5.44 -6.12 -10.96
CA GLN A 57 -5.63 -7.53 -10.57
C GLN A 57 -5.01 -8.49 -11.58
N LYS A 58 -5.19 -8.24 -12.88
CA LYS A 58 -4.51 -9.02 -13.94
C LYS A 58 -2.98 -8.90 -13.85
N ALA A 59 -2.49 -7.80 -13.29
CA ALA A 59 -1.07 -7.61 -13.02
C ALA A 59 -0.57 -8.38 -11.77
N GLY A 60 -1.43 -9.12 -11.07
CA GLY A 60 -1.07 -9.93 -9.90
C GLY A 60 -0.94 -9.14 -8.61
N MET A 61 -1.39 -7.88 -8.59
CA MET A 61 -1.37 -7.04 -7.40
C MET A 61 -2.71 -7.13 -6.67
N ASN A 62 -2.66 -7.31 -5.34
CA ASN A 62 -3.85 -7.19 -4.50
C ASN A 62 -4.35 -5.75 -4.57
N CYS A 63 -5.57 -5.53 -5.04
CA CYS A 63 -6.13 -4.19 -5.10
C CYS A 63 -7.49 -4.08 -4.41
N ARG A 64 -7.72 -2.92 -3.81
CA ARG A 64 -8.99 -2.57 -3.18
C ARG A 64 -9.54 -1.31 -3.82
N THR A 65 -10.77 -1.41 -4.30
CA THR A 65 -11.49 -0.28 -4.86
C THR A 65 -12.21 0.48 -3.76
N LEU A 66 -12.08 1.80 -3.79
CA LEU A 66 -12.89 2.71 -3.00
C LEU A 66 -14.10 3.16 -3.80
N THR A 67 -15.28 2.95 -3.24
CA THR A 67 -16.55 3.52 -3.72
C THR A 67 -16.75 4.94 -3.22
N ASP A 68 -16.35 5.23 -1.98
CA ASP A 68 -16.52 6.53 -1.35
C ASP A 68 -15.22 7.35 -1.42
N PRO A 69 -15.31 8.69 -1.53
CA PRO A 69 -14.16 9.60 -1.54
C PRO A 69 -13.56 9.77 -0.15
N ILE A 70 -13.33 8.66 0.56
CA ILE A 70 -12.79 8.64 1.92
C ILE A 70 -11.59 7.71 1.94
N PHE A 71 -10.43 8.25 2.34
CA PHE A 71 -9.24 7.43 2.53
C PHE A 71 -9.43 6.47 3.72
N PRO A 72 -9.29 5.15 3.52
CA PRO A 72 -9.51 4.17 4.55
C PRO A 72 -8.31 4.11 5.49
N LYS A 73 -8.56 4.23 6.78
CA LYS A 73 -7.53 4.22 7.84
C LYS A 73 -7.29 2.82 8.42
N ASP A 74 -7.75 1.79 7.71
CA ASP A 74 -7.81 0.40 8.18
C ASP A 74 -6.60 -0.45 7.78
N GLY A 75 -5.59 0.15 7.15
CA GLY A 75 -4.36 -0.53 6.76
C GLY A 75 -3.32 0.45 6.22
N LEU A 76 -2.13 -0.09 5.98
CA LEU A 76 -1.12 0.57 5.19
C LEU A 76 -1.20 0.01 3.77
N TYR A 77 -0.98 0.88 2.78
CA TYR A 77 -1.09 0.58 1.36
C TYR A 77 0.21 1.03 0.70
N SER A 78 0.69 0.29 -0.30
CA SER A 78 1.90 0.69 -1.04
C SER A 78 1.63 1.88 -1.95
N VAL A 79 0.55 1.78 -2.73
CA VAL A 79 0.19 2.73 -3.79
C VAL A 79 -1.27 3.09 -3.69
N PHE A 80 -1.58 4.37 -3.84
CA PHE A 80 -2.94 4.86 -3.99
C PHE A 80 -3.14 5.52 -5.35
N PHE A 81 -3.97 4.91 -6.18
CA PHE A 81 -4.42 5.46 -7.45
C PHE A 81 -5.71 6.25 -7.24
N ILE A 82 -5.69 7.51 -7.64
CA ILE A 82 -6.80 8.44 -7.56
C ILE A 82 -7.12 8.89 -8.98
N LEU A 83 -8.11 8.27 -9.61
CA LEU A 83 -8.39 8.34 -11.05
C LEU A 83 -9.76 8.96 -11.37
N SER A 84 -10.34 9.73 -10.44
CA SER A 84 -11.62 10.41 -10.69
C SER A 84 -11.48 11.49 -11.77
N GLY A 85 -12.60 11.82 -12.42
CA GLY A 85 -12.70 12.97 -13.32
C GLY A 85 -12.86 14.31 -12.58
N ASP A 86 -12.93 14.28 -11.24
CA ASP A 86 -13.06 15.47 -10.40
C ASP A 86 -11.74 15.76 -9.68
N ASP A 87 -11.07 16.83 -10.09
CA ASP A 87 -9.77 17.23 -9.54
C ASP A 87 -9.86 17.67 -8.07
N GLN A 88 -10.98 18.23 -7.61
CA GLN A 88 -11.13 18.63 -6.20
C GLN A 88 -11.17 17.41 -5.30
N ILE A 89 -11.93 16.38 -5.67
CA ILE A 89 -11.96 15.12 -4.93
C ILE A 89 -10.57 14.49 -4.92
N ASN A 90 -9.88 14.53 -6.07
CA ASN A 90 -8.56 13.94 -6.18
C ASN A 90 -7.54 14.64 -5.26
N LEU A 91 -7.57 15.98 -5.17
CA LEU A 91 -6.74 16.77 -4.26
C LEU A 91 -7.00 16.45 -2.79
N VAL A 92 -8.28 16.38 -2.41
CA VAL A 92 -8.68 16.05 -1.02
C VAL A 92 -8.16 14.66 -0.64
N LEU A 93 -8.29 13.68 -1.54
CA LEU A 93 -7.80 12.32 -1.31
C LEU A 93 -6.28 12.23 -1.27
N CYS A 94 -5.57 12.97 -2.12
CA CYS A 94 -4.10 13.03 -2.07
C CYS A 94 -3.62 13.48 -0.70
N ARG A 95 -4.19 14.59 -0.23
CA ARG A 95 -3.85 15.17 1.06
C ARG A 95 -4.20 14.25 2.20
N ALA A 96 -5.41 13.67 2.19
CA ALA A 96 -5.85 12.72 3.22
C ALA A 96 -4.94 11.49 3.30
N ALA A 97 -4.49 10.97 2.15
CA ALA A 97 -3.57 9.84 2.09
C ALA A 97 -2.20 10.19 2.68
N LYS A 98 -1.63 11.36 2.34
CA LYS A 98 -0.33 11.81 2.85
C LYS A 98 -0.35 12.24 4.31
N ASP A 99 -1.44 12.83 4.77
CA ASP A 99 -1.64 13.15 6.19
C ASP A 99 -1.69 11.87 7.04
N PHE A 100 -2.22 10.77 6.49
CA PHE A 100 -2.29 9.49 7.19
C PHE A 100 -0.99 8.66 7.07
N ASP A 101 -0.45 8.53 5.87
CA ASP A 101 0.80 7.83 5.57
C ASP A 101 1.67 8.68 4.64
N PRO A 102 2.64 9.44 5.17
CA PRO A 102 3.55 10.24 4.34
C PRO A 102 4.36 9.41 3.33
N GLY A 103 4.57 8.12 3.60
CA GLY A 103 5.33 7.21 2.76
C GLY A 103 4.53 6.54 1.65
N ILE A 104 3.20 6.66 1.62
CA ILE A 104 2.38 6.04 0.56
C ILE A 104 2.71 6.66 -0.79
N PHE A 105 2.79 5.85 -1.85
CA PHE A 105 3.00 6.37 -3.20
C PHE A 105 1.66 6.78 -3.81
N VAL A 106 1.45 8.08 -4.00
CA VAL A 106 0.17 8.60 -4.51
C VAL A 106 0.28 8.89 -6.01
N ILE A 107 -0.61 8.31 -6.80
CA ILE A 107 -0.74 8.55 -8.23
C ILE A 107 -2.13 9.15 -8.47
N ALA A 108 -2.18 10.43 -8.86
CA ALA A 108 -3.44 11.14 -9.07
C ALA A 108 -3.65 11.54 -10.53
N ARG A 109 -4.87 11.40 -11.02
CA ARG A 109 -5.29 11.96 -12.29
C ARG A 109 -5.53 13.45 -12.13
N CYS A 110 -4.86 14.22 -12.96
CA CYS A 110 -4.97 15.67 -13.04
C CYS A 110 -5.60 16.00 -14.39
N ASN A 111 -6.85 16.43 -14.36
CA ASN A 111 -7.60 16.76 -15.57
C ASN A 111 -7.28 18.20 -16.03
N ASP A 112 -7.10 19.12 -15.07
CA ASP A 112 -6.64 20.49 -15.32
C ASP A 112 -5.13 20.66 -15.07
N PRO A 113 -4.31 20.90 -16.12
CA PRO A 113 -2.87 21.06 -15.97
C PRO A 113 -2.46 22.26 -15.10
N GLU A 114 -3.30 23.27 -14.94
CA GLU A 114 -3.02 24.41 -14.04
C GLU A 114 -2.98 23.99 -12.57
N LEU A 115 -3.63 22.87 -12.22
CA LEU A 115 -3.66 22.35 -10.86
C LEU A 115 -2.46 21.44 -10.53
N SER A 116 -1.60 21.13 -11.51
CA SER A 116 -0.48 20.18 -11.35
C SER A 116 0.43 20.51 -10.15
N GLU A 117 0.83 21.77 -10.00
CA GLU A 117 1.67 22.21 -8.87
C GLU A 117 0.95 22.02 -7.52
N ILE A 118 -0.38 22.24 -7.49
CA ILE A 118 -1.19 22.06 -6.29
C ILE A 118 -1.26 20.57 -5.90
N PHE A 119 -1.33 19.68 -6.88
CA PHE A 119 -1.30 18.23 -6.63
C PHE A 119 0.03 17.77 -6.06
N GLU A 120 1.15 18.27 -6.59
CA GLU A 120 2.49 17.96 -6.06
C GLU A 120 2.64 18.44 -4.62
N VAL A 121 2.16 19.66 -4.32
CA VAL A 121 2.15 20.21 -2.95
C VAL A 121 1.19 19.44 -2.03
N ALA A 122 0.06 18.96 -2.54
CA ALA A 122 -0.86 18.08 -1.81
C ALA A 122 -0.25 16.68 -1.56
N GLY A 123 0.87 16.38 -2.22
CA GLY A 123 1.68 15.19 -2.01
C GLY A 123 1.40 14.05 -2.99
N ALA A 124 0.90 14.37 -4.19
CA ALA A 124 0.95 13.44 -5.31
C ALA A 124 2.42 13.16 -5.68
N ASN A 125 2.79 11.89 -5.76
CA ASN A 125 4.13 11.47 -6.19
C ASN A 125 4.25 11.42 -7.71
N ARG A 126 3.14 11.13 -8.41
CA ARG A 126 3.07 11.13 -9.87
C ARG A 126 1.69 11.59 -10.31
N LEU A 127 1.65 12.37 -11.38
CA LEU A 127 0.42 12.82 -12.01
C LEU A 127 0.16 12.02 -13.27
N LEU A 128 -1.11 11.61 -13.44
CA LEU A 128 -1.65 11.02 -14.65
C LEU A 128 -2.36 12.11 -15.43
N ARG A 129 -1.91 12.35 -16.66
CA ARG A 129 -2.60 13.24 -17.59
C ARG A 129 -3.78 12.52 -18.22
N LEU A 130 -4.71 13.29 -18.81
CA LEU A 130 -5.93 12.77 -19.43
C LEU A 130 -5.65 11.75 -20.54
N ASP A 131 -4.53 11.91 -21.23
CA ASP A 131 -4.06 11.08 -22.35
C ASP A 131 -3.20 9.88 -21.92
N GLU A 132 -2.75 9.83 -20.67
CA GLU A 132 -1.94 8.74 -20.16
C GLU A 132 -2.79 7.55 -19.69
N SER A 133 -2.43 6.36 -20.17
CA SER A 133 -3.07 5.12 -19.74
C SER A 133 -2.47 4.60 -18.43
N VAL A 134 -3.31 3.98 -17.61
CA VAL A 134 -2.87 3.28 -16.39
C VAL A 134 -1.94 2.10 -16.74
N ASP A 135 -2.02 1.53 -17.95
CA ASP A 135 -1.22 0.37 -18.34
C ASP A 135 0.27 0.68 -18.42
N SER A 136 0.62 1.84 -18.99
CA SER A 136 2.02 2.30 -19.09
C SER A 136 2.65 2.44 -17.70
N LEU A 137 1.85 2.92 -16.74
CA LEU A 137 2.23 3.06 -15.34
C LEU A 137 2.43 1.73 -14.62
N LEU A 138 1.52 0.79 -14.84
CA LEU A 138 1.63 -0.55 -14.25
C LEU A 138 2.85 -1.29 -14.81
N ALA A 139 3.23 -1.05 -16.06
CA ALA A 139 4.45 -1.58 -16.65
C ALA A 139 5.72 -0.99 -15.99
N GLU A 140 5.75 0.32 -15.72
CA GLU A 140 6.83 0.98 -14.98
C GLU A 140 6.95 0.46 -13.55
N LEU A 141 5.82 0.36 -12.82
CA LEU A 141 5.80 -0.11 -11.43
C LEU A 141 6.23 -1.58 -11.32
N ARG A 142 5.85 -2.44 -12.28
CA ARG A 142 6.36 -3.83 -12.36
C ARG A 142 7.86 -3.91 -12.64
N GLY A 143 8.43 -2.91 -13.31
CA GLY A 143 9.87 -2.85 -13.57
C GLY A 143 10.70 -2.54 -12.32
N ILE A 144 10.10 -1.89 -11.32
CA ILE A 144 10.74 -1.50 -10.06
C ILE A 144 10.71 -2.65 -9.04
N CYS A 145 9.65 -3.49 -9.04
CA CYS A 145 9.50 -4.65 -8.16
C CYS A 145 10.21 -5.92 -8.67
N LYS A 146 11.31 -5.80 -9.44
CA LYS A 146 12.04 -6.95 -10.00
C LYS A 146 13.47 -7.05 -9.52
#